data_AF-Q0WB92-F1
#
_entry.id   AF-Q0WB92-F1
#
_cell.length_a   1.000
_cell.length_b   1.000
_cell.length_c   1.000
_cell.angle_alpha   90.00
_cell.angle_beta   90.00
_cell.angle_gamma   90.00
#
_symmetry.space_group_name_H-M   'P 1'
#
loop_
_entity.id
_entity.type
_entity.pdbx_description
1 polymer ?
#
loop_
_entity_poly.entity_id
_entity_poly.type
_entity_poly.pdbx_seq_one_letter_code
_entity_poly.pdbx_strand_id
1 'polypeptide(L)'
;MKFHLPFIVGGLLAMSSSAFAMSLNYQEVGYNIEARGARAVVAELEKSGQLPAVENNIKLGDDNWIAMAPKLASAGNPKFTEGVKSALSSALTYNPAAVLKAVSGSKILTLSDVCTAPIDVKDSEAKANFQQRASRTLLTIKNSDMAGPRDSCLAELKKLS
;
A
#
# COMPACT_ATOMS: atom_id res chain seq x y z
N MET A 1 -32.87 20.11 62.66
CA MET A 1 -31.70 19.88 61.77
C MET A 1 -31.16 18.48 62.00
N LYS A 2 -31.24 17.60 60.99
CA LYS A 2 -30.37 16.43 60.79
C LYS A 2 -30.69 15.87 59.39
N PHE A 3 -29.86 16.25 58.42
CA PHE A 3 -29.91 15.76 57.05
C PHE A 3 -29.20 14.41 57.00
N HIS A 4 -29.87 13.38 56.48
CA HIS A 4 -29.25 12.10 56.12
C HIS A 4 -28.80 12.19 54.66
N LEU A 5 -27.50 12.11 54.40
CA LEU A 5 -26.95 11.87 53.06
C LEU A 5 -26.94 10.36 52.79
N PRO A 6 -27.49 9.88 51.66
CA PRO A 6 -27.19 8.55 51.16
C PRO A 6 -25.89 8.57 50.35
N PHE A 7 -25.01 7.63 50.71
CA PHE A 7 -23.77 7.30 50.01
C PHE A 7 -24.13 6.64 48.67
N ILE A 8 -23.91 7.30 47.53
CA ILE A 8 -24.02 6.67 46.20
C ILE A 8 -22.60 6.27 45.77
N VAL A 9 -22.29 4.99 45.92
CA VAL A 9 -21.12 4.36 45.31
C VAL A 9 -21.43 4.15 43.83
N GLY A 10 -21.02 5.09 42.99
CA GLY A 10 -21.06 4.94 41.53
C GLY A 10 -19.90 4.07 41.07
N GLY A 11 -20.18 2.79 40.79
CA GLY A 11 -19.22 1.89 40.16
C GLY A 11 -18.95 2.30 38.72
N LEU A 12 -17.73 2.78 38.44
CA LEU A 12 -17.25 3.00 37.08
C LEU A 12 -16.97 1.63 36.44
N LEU A 13 -17.85 1.16 35.55
CA LEU A 13 -17.56 0.03 34.67
C LEU A 13 -16.55 0.49 33.62
N ALA A 14 -15.27 0.23 33.88
CA ALA A 14 -14.22 0.33 32.86
C ALA A 14 -14.48 -0.76 31.81
N MET A 15 -15.11 -0.40 30.69
CA MET A 15 -15.14 -1.27 29.51
C MET A 15 -13.72 -1.33 28.95
N SER A 16 -12.99 -2.36 29.33
CA SER A 16 -11.74 -2.76 28.71
C SER A 16 -12.04 -3.16 27.26
N SER A 17 -11.97 -2.21 26.35
CA SER A 17 -11.95 -2.49 24.92
C SER A 17 -10.66 -3.25 24.63
N SER A 18 -10.74 -4.58 24.59
CA SER A 18 -9.71 -5.39 23.97
C SER A 18 -9.66 -4.97 22.51
N ALA A 19 -8.74 -4.08 22.18
CA ALA A 19 -8.37 -3.84 20.79
C ALA A 19 -7.73 -5.14 20.31
N PHE A 20 -8.54 -6.02 19.71
CA PHE A 20 -8.01 -7.15 18.96
C PHE A 20 -7.07 -6.58 17.92
N ALA A 21 -5.80 -6.98 17.98
CA ALA A 21 -4.83 -6.57 16.98
C ALA A 21 -5.36 -7.02 15.61
N MET A 22 -5.52 -6.08 14.68
CA MET A 22 -5.95 -6.41 13.32
C MET A 22 -5.03 -7.48 12.73
N SER A 23 -5.60 -8.59 12.26
CA SER A 23 -4.80 -9.61 11.60
C SER A 23 -4.25 -9.08 10.27
N LEU A 24 -2.99 -9.38 9.96
CA LEU A 24 -2.36 -8.94 8.72
C LEU A 24 -2.79 -9.82 7.54
N ASN A 25 -4.05 -9.68 7.13
CA ASN A 25 -4.59 -10.28 5.92
C ASN A 25 -5.32 -9.21 5.11
N TYR A 26 -5.29 -9.32 3.78
CA TYR A 26 -5.78 -8.26 2.91
C TYR A 26 -7.29 -7.99 3.06
N GLN A 27 -8.09 -9.04 3.35
CA GLN A 27 -9.54 -8.92 3.50
C GLN A 27 -9.89 -8.13 4.76
N GLU A 28 -9.23 -8.43 5.87
CA GLU A 28 -9.40 -7.74 7.15
C GLU A 28 -8.90 -6.30 7.06
N VAL A 29 -7.74 -6.08 6.45
CA VAL A 29 -7.21 -4.72 6.22
C VAL A 29 -8.20 -3.93 5.36
N GLY A 30 -8.66 -4.51 4.25
CA GLY A 30 -9.66 -3.90 3.37
C GLY A 30 -10.96 -3.58 4.08
N TYR A 31 -11.53 -4.53 4.83
CA TYR A 31 -12.73 -4.34 5.64
C TYR A 31 -12.56 -3.19 6.63
N ASN A 32 -11.44 -3.14 7.35
CA ASN A 32 -11.15 -2.07 8.29
C ASN A 32 -10.95 -0.72 7.60
N ILE A 33 -10.38 -0.67 6.39
CA ILE A 33 -10.27 0.57 5.62
C ILE A 33 -11.65 1.11 5.28
N GLU A 34 -12.59 0.25 4.87
CA GLU A 34 -13.98 0.66 4.60
C GLU A 34 -14.71 1.10 5.88
N ALA A 35 -14.50 0.38 6.99
CA ALA A 35 -15.23 0.64 8.24
C ALA A 35 -14.78 1.92 8.96
N ARG A 36 -13.48 2.23 8.96
CA ARG A 36 -12.90 3.32 9.79
C ARG A 36 -11.88 4.21 9.06
N GLY A 37 -11.67 3.97 7.76
CA GLY A 37 -10.82 4.79 6.91
C GLY A 37 -9.35 4.37 6.92
N ALA A 38 -8.69 4.59 5.79
CA ALA A 38 -7.30 4.18 5.56
C ALA A 38 -6.30 4.78 6.57
N ARG A 39 -6.50 6.02 7.00
CA ARG A 39 -5.63 6.69 7.98
C ARG A 39 -5.60 5.96 9.32
N ALA A 40 -6.75 5.54 9.83
CA ALA A 40 -6.83 4.83 11.11
C ALA A 40 -6.15 3.46 11.02
N VAL A 41 -6.39 2.74 9.92
CA VAL A 41 -5.79 1.42 9.69
C VAL A 41 -4.28 1.49 9.55
N VAL A 42 -3.75 2.43 8.76
CA VAL A 42 -2.30 2.59 8.61
C VAL A 42 -1.64 3.00 9.94
N ALA A 43 -2.28 3.84 10.75
CA ALA A 43 -1.77 4.19 12.07
C ALA A 43 -1.71 2.96 13.03
N GLU A 44 -2.69 2.05 12.95
CA GLU A 44 -2.65 0.81 13.73
C GLU A 44 -1.59 -0.16 13.22
N LEU A 45 -1.46 -0.32 11.91
CA LEU A 45 -0.42 -1.14 11.28
C LEU A 45 0.98 -0.61 11.63
N GLU A 46 1.15 0.72 11.68
CA GLU A 46 2.38 1.37 12.12
C GLU A 46 2.68 1.06 13.58
N LYS A 47 1.70 1.24 14.47
CA LYS A 47 1.83 0.93 15.90
C LYS A 47 2.17 -0.54 16.14
N SER A 48 1.67 -1.43 15.30
CA SER A 48 1.88 -2.87 15.37
C SER A 48 3.14 -3.34 14.63
N GLY A 49 3.89 -2.43 13.98
CA GLY A 49 5.11 -2.75 13.22
C GLY A 49 4.86 -3.56 11.94
N GLN A 50 3.65 -3.54 11.40
CA GLN A 50 3.22 -4.38 10.28
C GLN A 50 3.33 -3.70 8.90
N LEU A 51 3.60 -2.39 8.83
CA LEU A 51 3.77 -1.69 7.54
C LEU A 51 4.81 -2.34 6.61
N PRO A 52 6.00 -2.78 7.08
CA PRO A 52 6.97 -3.44 6.20
C PRO A 52 6.45 -4.74 5.59
N ALA A 53 5.58 -5.46 6.31
CA ALA A 53 4.99 -6.68 5.79
C ALA A 53 3.91 -6.38 4.74
N VAL A 54 3.17 -5.28 4.87
CA VAL A 54 2.27 -4.78 3.80
C VAL A 54 3.08 -4.44 2.55
N GLU A 55 4.12 -3.62 2.70
CA GLU A 55 5.02 -3.25 1.60
C GLU A 55 5.63 -4.49 0.92
N ASN A 56 6.02 -5.50 1.70
CA ASN A 56 6.59 -6.73 1.17
C ASN A 56 5.58 -7.54 0.35
N ASN A 57 4.32 -7.64 0.77
CA ASN A 57 3.29 -8.31 -0.02
C ASN A 57 3.04 -7.60 -1.36
N ILE A 58 3.02 -6.26 -1.37
CA ILE A 58 2.94 -5.47 -2.60
C ILE A 58 4.18 -5.74 -3.48
N LYS A 59 5.38 -5.65 -2.90
CA LYS A 59 6.67 -5.85 -3.57
C LYS A 59 6.76 -7.21 -4.27
N LEU A 60 6.19 -8.25 -3.67
CA LEU A 60 6.19 -9.62 -4.19
C LEU A 60 5.11 -9.88 -5.25
N GLY A 61 4.32 -8.87 -5.63
CA GLY A 61 3.39 -9.00 -6.74
C GLY A 61 2.00 -9.53 -6.36
N ASP A 62 1.63 -9.55 -5.07
CA ASP A 62 0.32 -10.05 -4.64
C ASP A 62 -0.80 -9.16 -5.19
N ASP A 63 -1.69 -9.75 -6.01
CA ASP A 63 -2.78 -9.06 -6.69
C ASP A 63 -3.67 -8.25 -5.76
N ASN A 64 -4.02 -8.83 -4.61
CA ASN A 64 -4.97 -8.21 -3.68
C ASN A 64 -4.32 -7.05 -2.93
N TRP A 65 -3.07 -7.21 -2.51
CA TRP A 65 -2.32 -6.14 -1.88
C TRP A 65 -2.00 -4.99 -2.85
N ILE A 66 -1.68 -5.30 -4.11
CA ILE A 66 -1.51 -4.28 -5.16
C ILE A 66 -2.82 -3.50 -5.38
N ALA A 67 -3.96 -4.19 -5.45
CA ALA A 67 -5.26 -3.53 -5.65
C ALA A 67 -5.62 -2.57 -4.50
N MET A 68 -5.15 -2.82 -3.28
CA MET A 68 -5.35 -1.92 -2.13
C MET A 68 -4.34 -0.78 -2.04
N ALA A 69 -3.21 -0.86 -2.75
CA ALA A 69 -2.11 0.10 -2.64
C ALA A 69 -2.54 1.57 -2.79
N PRO A 70 -3.45 1.96 -3.71
CA PRO A 70 -3.93 3.35 -3.78
C PRO A 70 -4.61 3.85 -2.50
N LYS A 71 -5.44 3.01 -1.85
CA LYS A 71 -6.12 3.36 -0.59
C LYS A 71 -5.13 3.45 0.57
N LEU A 72 -4.15 2.54 0.61
CA LEU A 72 -3.08 2.53 1.60
C LEU A 72 -2.19 3.78 1.47
N ALA A 73 -1.80 4.13 0.24
CA ALA A 73 -1.01 5.32 -0.06
C ALA A 73 -1.73 6.63 0.31
N SER A 74 -3.07 6.65 0.29
CA SER A 74 -3.87 7.84 0.63
C SER A 74 -4.06 8.05 2.13
N ALA A 75 -3.48 7.21 2.98
CA ALA A 75 -3.67 7.24 4.43
C ALA A 75 -3.01 8.44 5.14
N GLY A 76 -2.19 9.22 4.45
CA GLY A 76 -1.55 10.43 4.99
C GLY A 76 -0.31 10.17 5.85
N ASN A 77 0.35 9.02 5.71
CA ASN A 77 1.69 8.74 6.24
C ASN A 77 2.70 8.81 5.08
N PRO A 78 3.45 9.92 4.91
CA PRO A 78 4.31 10.12 3.74
C PRO A 78 5.40 9.05 3.58
N LYS A 79 5.99 8.58 4.68
CA LYS A 79 7.03 7.55 4.65
C LYS A 79 6.47 6.25 4.10
N PHE A 80 5.30 5.84 4.59
CA PHE A 80 4.62 4.65 4.11
C PHE A 80 4.14 4.82 2.65
N THR A 81 3.66 6.00 2.27
CA THR A 81 3.29 6.30 0.87
C THR A 81 4.47 6.08 -0.07
N GLU A 82 5.67 6.57 0.26
CA GLU A 82 6.88 6.32 -0.53
C GLU A 82 7.30 4.85 -0.53
N GLY A 83 7.13 4.15 0.60
CA GLY A 83 7.30 2.70 0.69
C GLY A 83 6.37 1.92 -0.25
N VAL A 84 5.09 2.30 -0.31
CA VAL A 84 4.09 1.73 -1.22
C VAL A 84 4.46 1.99 -2.69
N LYS A 85 4.89 3.20 -3.04
CA LYS A 85 5.36 3.51 -4.41
C LYS A 85 6.55 2.62 -4.79
N SER A 86 7.56 2.54 -3.93
CA SER A 86 8.74 1.70 -4.16
C SER A 86 8.40 0.21 -4.26
N ALA A 87 7.43 -0.26 -3.46
CA ALA A 87 6.94 -1.63 -3.53
C ALA A 87 6.22 -1.91 -4.86
N LEU A 88 5.37 -0.99 -5.32
CA LEU A 88 4.71 -1.10 -6.64
C LEU A 88 5.71 -1.07 -7.80
N SER A 89 6.75 -0.23 -7.73
CA SER A 89 7.84 -0.25 -8.69
C SER A 89 8.50 -1.63 -8.78
N SER A 90 8.78 -2.24 -7.63
CA SER A 90 9.37 -3.59 -7.58
C SER A 90 8.44 -4.64 -8.18
N ALA A 91 7.14 -4.52 -7.89
CA ALA A 91 6.10 -5.41 -8.34
C ALA A 91 5.95 -5.45 -9.87
N LEU A 92 6.43 -4.44 -10.62
CA LEU A 92 6.48 -4.49 -12.08
C LEU A 92 7.25 -5.70 -12.63
N THR A 93 8.19 -6.26 -11.86
CA THR A 93 8.95 -7.45 -12.25
C THR A 93 8.24 -8.77 -11.98
N TYR A 94 7.12 -8.75 -11.25
CA TYR A 94 6.35 -9.94 -10.86
C TYR A 94 4.94 -9.92 -11.46
N ASN A 95 4.26 -8.77 -11.37
CA ASN A 95 2.86 -8.63 -11.73
C ASN A 95 2.54 -7.23 -12.30
N PRO A 96 3.03 -6.90 -13.50
CA PRO A 96 2.88 -5.56 -14.06
C PRO A 96 1.44 -5.21 -14.41
N ALA A 97 0.60 -6.19 -14.76
CA ALA A 97 -0.80 -5.92 -15.11
C ALA A 97 -1.60 -5.40 -13.91
N ALA A 98 -1.41 -6.01 -12.73
CA ALA A 98 -2.03 -5.54 -11.49
C ALA A 98 -1.53 -4.13 -11.10
N VAL A 99 -0.23 -3.88 -11.21
CA VAL A 99 0.36 -2.55 -10.91
C VAL A 99 -0.24 -1.49 -11.82
N LEU A 100 -0.23 -1.71 -13.14
CA LEU A 100 -0.80 -0.76 -14.10
C LEU A 100 -2.28 -0.51 -13.83
N LYS A 101 -3.05 -1.56 -13.52
CA LYS A 101 -4.47 -1.42 -13.18
C LYS A 101 -4.68 -0.60 -11.90
N ALA A 102 -3.85 -0.81 -10.87
CA ALA A 102 -3.95 -0.09 -9.61
C ALA A 102 -3.69 1.42 -9.76
N VAL A 103 -2.83 1.83 -10.70
CA VAL A 103 -2.52 3.25 -10.93
C VAL A 103 -3.37 3.91 -12.02
N SER A 104 -3.94 3.15 -12.97
CA SER A 104 -4.67 3.69 -14.14
C SER A 104 -5.99 4.42 -13.83
N GLY A 105 -6.38 4.56 -12.57
CA GLY A 105 -7.52 5.39 -12.14
C GLY A 105 -7.31 6.05 -10.78
N SER A 106 -6.08 6.04 -10.27
CA SER A 106 -5.76 6.58 -8.96
C SER A 106 -5.52 8.08 -9.05
N LYS A 107 -6.07 8.84 -8.10
CA LYS A 107 -5.74 10.26 -7.89
C LYS A 107 -4.50 10.47 -7.02
N ILE A 108 -4.00 9.39 -6.43
CA ILE A 108 -2.96 9.39 -5.39
C ILE A 108 -1.64 8.84 -5.92
N LEU A 109 -1.71 7.85 -6.82
CA LEU A 109 -0.57 7.18 -7.43
C LEU A 109 -0.63 7.38 -8.93
N THR A 110 0.44 7.92 -9.51
CA THR A 110 0.58 8.09 -10.95
C THR A 110 1.41 6.97 -11.56
N LEU A 111 1.38 6.84 -12.88
CA LEU A 111 2.30 5.94 -13.59
C LEU A 111 3.77 6.31 -13.32
N SER A 112 4.11 7.59 -13.29
CA SER A 112 5.50 8.03 -13.04
C SER A 112 5.99 7.73 -11.62
N ASP A 113 5.08 7.67 -10.64
CA ASP A 113 5.43 7.26 -9.26
C ASP A 113 5.89 5.79 -9.19
N VAL A 114 5.41 4.93 -10.10
CA VAL A 114 5.64 3.47 -10.05
C VAL A 114 6.52 2.95 -11.18
N CYS A 115 6.52 3.58 -12.35
CA CYS A 115 7.32 3.20 -13.52
C CYS A 115 8.74 3.77 -13.44
N THR A 116 9.38 3.57 -12.29
CA THR A 116 10.72 4.04 -11.94
C THR A 116 11.44 2.98 -11.10
N ALA A 117 12.73 3.17 -10.84
CA ALA A 117 13.48 2.26 -9.97
C ALA A 117 12.96 2.34 -8.51
N PRO A 118 12.82 1.20 -7.81
CA PRO A 118 12.57 1.17 -6.37
C PRO A 118 13.62 1.94 -5.57
N ILE A 119 13.28 2.44 -4.38
CA ILE A 119 14.17 3.28 -3.55
C ILE A 119 15.44 2.53 -3.07
N ASP A 120 15.38 1.21 -2.97
CA ASP A 120 16.51 0.33 -2.64
C ASP A 120 17.48 0.11 -3.82
N VAL A 121 17.10 0.49 -5.04
CA VAL A 121 17.89 0.34 -6.28
C VAL A 121 18.58 1.67 -6.63
N LYS A 122 19.84 1.85 -6.20
CA LYS A 122 20.54 3.14 -6.25
C LYS A 122 21.57 3.26 -7.36
N ASP A 123 22.41 2.26 -7.52
CA ASP A 123 23.50 2.24 -8.50
C ASP A 123 22.99 2.01 -9.92
N SER A 124 23.80 2.40 -10.91
CA SER A 124 23.43 2.36 -12.32
C SER A 124 23.24 0.93 -12.84
N GLU A 125 24.02 -0.03 -12.36
CA GLU A 125 23.91 -1.43 -12.78
C GLU A 125 22.61 -2.05 -12.28
N ALA A 126 22.27 -1.85 -11.00
CA ALA A 126 21.02 -2.32 -10.43
C ALA A 126 19.80 -1.66 -11.10
N LYS A 127 19.88 -0.37 -11.44
CA LYS A 127 18.83 0.32 -12.21
C LYS A 127 18.66 -0.26 -13.61
N ALA A 128 19.76 -0.53 -14.32
CA ALA A 128 19.71 -1.16 -15.64
C ALA A 128 19.12 -2.58 -15.57
N ASN A 129 19.50 -3.37 -14.56
CA ASN A 129 18.97 -4.71 -14.33
C ASN A 129 17.46 -4.67 -14.02
N PHE A 130 17.03 -3.74 -13.16
CA PHE A 130 15.61 -3.51 -12.88
C PHE A 130 14.84 -3.11 -14.14
N GLN A 131 15.33 -2.10 -14.88
CA GLN A 131 14.72 -1.62 -16.12
C GLN A 131 14.52 -2.77 -17.11
N GLN A 132 15.54 -3.60 -17.34
CA GLN A 132 15.44 -4.74 -18.25
C GLN A 132 14.38 -5.76 -17.80
N ARG A 133 14.37 -6.12 -16.52
CA ARG A 133 13.40 -7.08 -15.96
C ARG A 133 11.97 -6.56 -16.01
N ALA A 134 11.75 -5.34 -15.55
CA ALA A 134 10.43 -4.70 -15.57
C ALA A 134 9.91 -4.55 -17.01
N SER A 135 10.77 -4.10 -17.94
CA SER A 135 10.40 -3.96 -19.36
C SER A 135 10.02 -5.30 -19.99
N ARG A 136 10.78 -6.37 -19.75
CA ARG A 136 10.47 -7.71 -20.25
C ARG A 136 9.11 -8.19 -19.74
N THR A 137 8.82 -7.96 -18.46
CA THR A 137 7.58 -8.40 -17.82
C THR A 137 6.39 -7.59 -18.35
N LEU A 138 6.53 -6.27 -18.50
CA LEU A 138 5.52 -5.39 -19.12
C LEU A 138 5.15 -5.84 -20.54
N LEU A 139 6.13 -6.24 -21.35
CA LEU A 139 5.91 -6.74 -22.71
C LEU A 139 5.12 -8.05 -22.78
N THR A 140 4.96 -8.78 -21.66
CA THR A 140 4.09 -9.97 -21.60
C THR A 140 2.60 -9.62 -21.61
N ILE A 141 2.25 -8.37 -21.30
CA ILE A 141 0.86 -7.89 -21.32
C ILE A 141 0.41 -7.75 -22.78
N LYS A 142 -0.40 -8.72 -23.24
CA LYS A 142 -0.97 -8.76 -24.59
C LYS A 142 -2.36 -8.13 -24.72
N ASN A 143 -2.99 -7.76 -23.60
CA ASN A 143 -4.30 -7.13 -23.61
C ASN A 143 -4.23 -5.74 -24.26
N SER A 144 -5.02 -5.52 -25.30
CA SER A 144 -5.10 -4.24 -26.04
C SER A 144 -5.50 -3.07 -25.16
N ASP A 145 -6.37 -3.30 -24.17
CA ASP A 145 -6.87 -2.25 -23.28
C ASP A 145 -5.78 -1.72 -22.34
N MET A 146 -4.73 -2.51 -22.13
CA MET A 146 -3.56 -2.13 -21.33
C MET A 146 -2.39 -1.64 -22.18
N ALA A 147 -2.52 -1.57 -23.52
CA ALA A 147 -1.43 -1.16 -24.39
C ALA A 147 -0.94 0.26 -24.07
N GLY A 148 -1.86 1.22 -23.88
CA GLY A 148 -1.51 2.60 -23.53
C GLY A 148 -0.70 2.69 -22.22
N PRO A 149 -1.24 2.24 -21.07
CA PRO A 149 -0.51 2.26 -19.81
C PRO A 149 0.82 1.50 -19.85
N ARG A 150 0.86 0.35 -20.53
CA ARG A 150 2.09 -0.44 -20.72
C ARG A 150 3.15 0.36 -21.47
N ASP A 151 2.79 0.96 -22.59
CA ASP A 151 3.73 1.68 -23.46
C ASP A 151 4.21 2.97 -22.78
N SER A 152 3.33 3.67 -22.05
CA SER A 152 3.73 4.79 -21.19
C SER A 152 4.71 4.35 -20.09
N CYS A 153 4.45 3.24 -19.41
CA CYS A 153 5.34 2.73 -18.38
C CYS A 153 6.72 2.34 -18.94
N LEU A 154 6.75 1.69 -20.11
CA LEU A 154 7.98 1.39 -20.83
C LEU A 154 8.76 2.66 -21.21
N ALA A 155 8.07 3.74 -21.58
CA ALA A 155 8.70 5.02 -21.87
C ALA A 155 9.30 5.68 -20.63
N GLU A 156 8.65 5.60 -19.47
CA GLU A 156 9.21 6.06 -18.19
C GLU A 156 10.45 5.25 -17.79
N LEU A 157 10.40 3.91 -17.87
CA LEU A 157 11.52 3.05 -17.52
C LEU A 157 12.77 3.30 -18.39
N LYS A 158 12.60 3.72 -19.64
CA LYS A 158 13.72 4.09 -20.53
C LYS A 158 14.50 5.33 -20.06
N LYS A 159 13.94 6.14 -19.16
CA LYS A 159 14.63 7.31 -18.60
C LYS A 159 15.60 6.94 -17.48
N LEU A 160 15.62 5.68 -17.04
CA LEU A 160 16.54 5.18 -16.01
C LEU A 160 17.95 4.92 -16.54
N SER A 161 18.12 4.89 -17.87
CA SER A 161 19.39 4.69 -18.57
C SER A 161 20.01 6.00 -19.06
#